data_AF-A0A7V8IXM0-F1
#
_entry.id   AF-A0A7V8IXM0-F1
#
_cell.length_a   1.000
_cell.length_b   1.000
_cell.length_c   1.000
_cell.angle_alpha   90.00
_cell.angle_beta   90.00
_cell.angle_gamma   90.00
#
_symmetry.space_group_name_H-M   'P 1'
#
loop_
_entity.id
_entity.type
_entity.pdbx_description
1 polymer ?
#
loop_
_entity_poly.entity_id
_entity_poly.type
_entity_poly.pdbx_seq_one_letter_code
_entity_poly.pdbx_strand_id
1 'polypeptide(L)'
;MEGGQPSGIGRGAWIERALLSAGLVALFSVGYFCVGLTVDPARARELMTGLDARLPFVPASIWAYSWVFPAAFAPLFVVRSRELFRRVVVAYAIVMVISFLAFALLPVTSRRLRADVSGLDPARFSQWAVALLYRLDPPLNLFPSLHLSIAAIAALACWKADRRTGWLMAVGVALVGLSICTVKQHFVLDGIGGLALAGIAWGFTFRNYRPAEGERVAWSWRGPAAYVLFLAVSYSALYLVFCFSS
;
A
#
# COMPACT_ATOMS: atom_id res chain seq x y z
N MET A 1 -33.09 -12.77 -31.14
CA MET A 1 -31.63 -12.80 -31.40
C MET A 1 -30.99 -11.73 -30.53
N GLU A 2 -30.71 -12.05 -29.26
CA GLU A 2 -30.04 -11.11 -28.35
C GLU A 2 -28.53 -11.14 -28.63
N GLY A 3 -28.02 -10.02 -29.13
CA GLY A 3 -26.59 -9.82 -29.34
C GLY A 3 -25.87 -9.87 -28.00
N GLY A 4 -25.21 -11.01 -27.72
CA GLY A 4 -24.34 -11.18 -26.58
C GLY A 4 -23.25 -10.10 -26.59
N GLN A 5 -23.33 -9.16 -25.64
CA GLN A 5 -22.26 -8.20 -25.42
C GLN A 5 -20.92 -8.95 -25.27
N PRO A 6 -19.83 -8.49 -25.90
CA PRO A 6 -18.55 -9.16 -25.81
C PRO A 6 -18.15 -9.31 -24.33
N SER A 7 -17.93 -10.56 -23.91
CA SER A 7 -17.68 -10.95 -22.53
C SER A 7 -16.33 -10.43 -21.98
N GLY A 8 -15.42 -10.00 -22.88
CA GLY A 8 -14.07 -9.52 -22.56
C GLY A 8 -13.93 -8.00 -22.48
N ILE A 9 -12.97 -7.54 -21.68
CA ILE A 9 -12.47 -6.16 -21.79
C ILE A 9 -11.70 -6.04 -23.11
N GLY A 10 -12.02 -5.03 -23.93
CA GLY A 10 -11.33 -4.79 -25.20
C GLY A 10 -9.84 -4.49 -25.00
N ARG A 11 -9.00 -4.82 -26.00
CA ARG A 11 -7.54 -4.65 -25.95
C ARG A 11 -7.09 -3.26 -25.50
N GLY A 12 -7.74 -2.21 -25.99
CA GLY A 12 -7.41 -0.82 -25.61
C GLY A 12 -7.58 -0.54 -24.11
N ALA A 13 -8.58 -1.15 -23.46
CA ALA A 13 -8.77 -0.98 -22.02
C ALA A 13 -7.75 -1.76 -21.18
N TRP A 14 -7.20 -2.88 -21.69
CA TRP A 14 -6.07 -3.55 -21.06
C TRP A 14 -4.79 -2.72 -21.16
N ILE A 15 -4.50 -2.17 -22.34
CA ILE A 15 -3.35 -1.28 -22.55
C ILE A 15 -3.43 -0.08 -21.61
N GLU A 16 -4.60 0.57 -21.51
CA GLU A 16 -4.79 1.67 -20.58
C GLU A 16 -4.53 1.27 -19.12
N ARG A 17 -5.09 0.16 -18.66
CA ARG A 17 -4.85 -0.31 -17.28
C ARG A 17 -3.37 -0.55 -17.00
N ALA A 18 -2.66 -1.13 -17.97
CA ALA A 18 -1.22 -1.36 -17.87
C ALA A 18 -0.45 -0.03 -17.81
N LEU A 19 -0.74 0.92 -18.71
CA LEU A 19 -0.09 2.22 -18.76
C LEU A 19 -0.35 3.04 -17.48
N LEU A 20 -1.58 3.08 -16.99
CA LEU A 20 -1.92 3.80 -15.75
C LEU A 20 -1.22 3.17 -14.54
N SER A 21 -1.15 1.84 -14.47
CA SER A 21 -0.45 1.15 -13.39
C SER A 21 1.05 1.37 -13.44
N ALA A 22 1.65 1.27 -14.63
CA ALA A 22 3.06 1.57 -14.84
C ALA A 22 3.38 3.03 -14.49
N GLY A 23 2.53 3.97 -14.87
CA GLY A 23 2.64 5.38 -14.51
C GLY A 23 2.60 5.61 -13.00
N LEU A 24 1.72 4.91 -12.27
CA LEU A 24 1.68 4.97 -10.80
C LEU A 24 2.91 4.36 -10.15
N VAL A 25 3.42 3.23 -10.66
CA VAL A 25 4.66 2.62 -10.17
C VAL A 25 5.84 3.56 -10.42
N ALA A 26 5.91 4.19 -11.59
CA ALA A 26 6.94 5.17 -11.91
C ALA A 26 6.83 6.40 -11.00
N LEU A 27 5.62 6.95 -10.80
CA LEU A 27 5.37 8.07 -9.90
C LEU A 27 5.78 7.73 -8.47
N PHE A 28 5.39 6.56 -7.98
CA PHE A 28 5.77 6.07 -6.67
C PHE A 28 7.30 5.98 -6.55
N SER A 29 7.95 5.20 -7.41
CA SER A 29 9.39 4.95 -7.31
C SER A 29 10.20 6.22 -7.45
N VAL A 30 9.94 7.03 -8.49
CA VAL A 30 10.70 8.27 -8.72
C VAL A 30 10.44 9.27 -7.60
N GLY A 31 9.18 9.53 -7.25
CA GLY A 31 8.85 10.51 -6.21
C GLY A 31 9.35 10.09 -4.83
N TYR A 32 9.12 8.84 -4.44
CA TYR A 32 9.50 8.31 -3.13
C TYR A 32 11.00 8.35 -2.90
N PHE A 33 11.79 7.84 -3.85
CA PHE A 33 13.25 7.83 -3.73
C PHE A 33 13.86 9.21 -3.99
N CYS A 34 13.29 10.03 -4.89
CA CYS A 34 13.77 11.41 -5.07
C CYS A 34 13.65 12.21 -3.76
N VAL A 35 12.49 12.19 -3.11
CA VAL A 35 12.33 12.89 -1.82
C VAL A 35 13.24 12.29 -0.76
N GLY A 36 13.31 10.97 -0.65
CA GLY A 36 14.16 10.28 0.34
C GLY A 36 15.66 10.55 0.16
N LEU A 37 16.12 10.83 -1.06
CA LEU A 37 17.52 11.13 -1.37
C LEU A 37 17.87 12.63 -1.33
N THR A 38 16.88 13.51 -1.43
CA THR A 38 17.11 14.98 -1.53
C THR A 38 16.82 15.73 -0.24
N VAL A 39 16.03 15.15 0.67
CA VAL A 39 15.74 15.76 1.96
C VAL A 39 16.92 15.61 2.92
N ASP A 40 17.39 16.73 3.46
CA ASP A 40 18.44 16.75 4.48
C ASP A 40 17.96 16.07 5.78
N PRO A 41 18.58 14.95 6.20
CA PRO A 41 18.22 14.26 7.44
C PRO A 41 18.35 15.13 8.69
N ALA A 42 19.20 16.16 8.69
CA ALA A 42 19.37 17.06 9.84
C ALA A 42 18.14 17.93 10.10
N ARG A 43 17.26 18.10 9.10
CA ARG A 43 15.99 18.83 9.24
C ARG A 43 14.85 17.95 9.73
N ALA A 44 15.04 16.63 9.79
CA ALA A 44 13.99 15.69 10.13
C ALA A 44 13.63 15.72 11.61
N ARG A 45 12.33 15.62 11.88
CA ARG A 45 11.75 15.64 13.23
C ARG A 45 11.23 14.28 13.61
N GLU A 46 11.18 14.01 14.90
CA GLU A 46 10.49 12.83 15.42
C GLU A 46 9.12 13.25 15.94
N LEU A 47 8.08 12.52 15.54
CA LEU A 47 6.71 12.73 16.03
C LEU A 47 6.34 11.70 17.10
N MET A 48 7.34 11.16 17.79
CA MET A 48 7.18 10.11 18.78
C MET A 48 6.28 10.57 19.93
N THR A 49 5.31 9.73 20.26
CA THR A 49 4.42 9.92 21.42
C THR A 49 4.72 8.89 22.51
N GLY A 50 4.17 9.10 23.71
CA GLY A 50 4.24 8.10 24.79
C GLY A 50 3.56 6.77 24.45
N LEU A 51 2.66 6.74 23.46
CA LEU A 51 2.06 5.49 22.97
C LEU A 51 3.06 4.68 22.14
N ASP A 52 3.83 5.34 21.26
CA ASP A 52 4.85 4.69 20.42
C ASP A 52 5.93 3.99 21.25
N ALA A 53 6.30 4.60 22.38
CA ALA A 53 7.23 4.03 23.36
C ALA A 53 6.73 2.73 24.00
N ARG A 54 5.41 2.59 24.20
CA ARG A 54 4.81 1.44 24.91
C ARG A 54 4.53 0.25 23.99
N LEU A 55 4.42 0.49 22.68
CA LEU A 55 4.18 -0.60 21.73
C LEU A 55 5.43 -1.48 21.63
N PRO A 56 5.31 -2.81 21.77
CA PRO A 56 6.46 -3.70 21.69
C PRO A 56 6.98 -3.81 20.26
N PHE A 57 8.27 -4.10 20.12
CA PHE A 57 8.82 -4.54 18.85
C PHE A 57 8.47 -6.01 18.61
N VAL A 58 7.72 -6.29 17.53
CA VAL A 58 7.24 -7.62 17.17
C VAL A 58 7.67 -7.94 15.75
N PRO A 59 8.85 -8.56 15.52
CA PRO A 59 9.37 -8.82 14.17
C PRO A 59 8.39 -9.59 13.29
N ALA A 60 7.62 -10.53 13.85
CA ALA A 60 6.65 -11.33 13.08
C ALA A 60 5.52 -10.49 12.45
N SER A 61 5.24 -9.29 12.97
CA SER A 61 4.25 -8.38 12.38
C SER A 61 4.70 -7.82 11.01
N ILE A 62 5.96 -8.01 10.62
CA ILE A 62 6.47 -7.66 9.29
C ILE A 62 5.63 -8.29 8.18
N TRP A 63 5.08 -9.49 8.36
CA TRP A 63 4.28 -10.13 7.33
C TRP A 63 2.94 -9.44 7.08
N ALA A 64 2.33 -8.91 8.14
CA ALA A 64 1.16 -8.05 8.02
C ALA A 64 1.54 -6.72 7.37
N TYR A 65 2.70 -6.13 7.73
CA TYR A 65 3.16 -4.89 7.10
C TYR A 65 3.45 -5.07 5.60
N SER A 66 4.22 -6.10 5.23
CA SER A 66 4.61 -6.39 3.85
C SER A 66 3.42 -6.64 2.91
N TRP A 67 2.22 -6.90 3.44
CA TRP A 67 1.00 -6.99 2.64
C TRP A 67 0.66 -5.68 1.92
N VAL A 68 1.17 -4.52 2.36
CA VAL A 68 0.97 -3.24 1.66
C VAL A 68 1.42 -3.28 0.19
N PHE A 69 2.50 -4.01 -0.11
CA PHE A 69 3.03 -4.11 -1.47
C PHE A 69 2.05 -4.81 -2.41
N PRO A 70 1.59 -6.04 -2.14
CA PRO A 70 0.57 -6.67 -2.99
C PRO A 70 -0.79 -5.98 -2.89
N ALA A 71 -1.17 -5.41 -1.74
CA ALA A 71 -2.44 -4.69 -1.57
C ALA A 71 -2.59 -3.53 -2.55
N ALA A 72 -1.50 -2.82 -2.88
CA ALA A 72 -1.50 -1.75 -3.87
C ALA A 72 -2.05 -2.21 -5.25
N PHE A 73 -1.84 -3.49 -5.60
CA PHE A 73 -2.26 -4.07 -6.87
C PHE A 73 -3.67 -4.68 -6.83
N ALA A 74 -4.30 -4.84 -5.67
CA ALA A 74 -5.60 -5.49 -5.54
C ALA A 74 -6.70 -4.92 -6.49
N PRO A 75 -6.79 -3.60 -6.74
CA PRO A 75 -7.76 -3.06 -7.70
C PRO A 75 -7.61 -3.61 -9.13
N LEU A 76 -6.42 -4.05 -9.54
CA LEU A 76 -6.24 -4.70 -10.85
C LEU A 76 -7.02 -6.01 -10.97
N PHE A 77 -7.10 -6.75 -9.87
CA PHE A 77 -7.73 -8.07 -9.79
C PHE A 77 -9.20 -8.01 -9.42
N VAL A 78 -9.64 -6.96 -8.71
CA VAL A 78 -11.00 -6.87 -8.19
C VAL A 78 -11.86 -5.90 -8.98
N VAL A 79 -11.34 -4.72 -9.35
CA VAL A 79 -12.10 -3.67 -10.04
C VAL A 79 -12.10 -3.92 -11.54
N ARG A 80 -13.25 -4.28 -12.12
CA ARG A 80 -13.44 -4.42 -13.57
C ARG A 80 -13.84 -3.10 -14.22
N SER A 81 -14.67 -2.30 -13.56
CA SER A 81 -15.15 -1.01 -14.09
C SER A 81 -13.98 -0.11 -14.49
N ARG A 82 -14.00 0.35 -15.74
CA ARG A 82 -13.00 1.26 -16.29
C ARG A 82 -13.04 2.61 -15.60
N GLU A 83 -14.25 3.10 -15.33
CA GLU A 83 -14.47 4.40 -14.70
C GLU A 83 -14.02 4.38 -13.22
N LEU A 84 -14.42 3.36 -12.46
CA LEU A 84 -13.95 3.21 -11.08
C LEU A 84 -12.43 3.09 -11.03
N PHE A 85 -11.82 2.28 -11.92
CA PHE A 85 -10.37 2.10 -11.97
C PHE A 85 -9.63 3.42 -12.22
N ARG A 86 -10.08 4.25 -13.18
CA ARG A 86 -9.49 5.58 -13.42
C ARG A 86 -9.55 6.48 -12.20
N ARG A 87 -10.68 6.51 -11.50
CA ARG A 87 -10.82 7.32 -10.27
C ARG A 87 -9.90 6.81 -9.14
N VAL A 88 -9.69 5.50 -9.04
CA VAL A 88 -8.74 4.90 -8.11
C VAL A 88 -7.31 5.30 -8.44
N VAL A 89 -6.94 5.32 -9.72
CA VAL A 89 -5.63 5.81 -10.17
C VAL A 89 -5.41 7.26 -9.76
N VAL A 90 -6.42 8.13 -9.95
CA VAL A 90 -6.37 9.52 -9.48
C VAL A 90 -6.21 9.59 -7.95
N ALA A 91 -6.94 8.76 -7.20
CA ALA A 91 -6.83 8.73 -5.74
C ALA A 91 -5.43 8.30 -5.27
N TYR A 92 -4.82 7.29 -5.90
CA TYR A 92 -3.43 6.90 -5.64
C TYR A 92 -2.46 8.03 -5.95
N ALA A 93 -2.60 8.70 -7.09
CA ALA A 93 -1.74 9.83 -7.45
C ALA A 93 -1.86 10.98 -6.44
N ILE A 94 -3.08 11.30 -5.96
CA ILE A 94 -3.32 12.32 -4.94
C ILE A 94 -2.57 11.97 -3.64
N VAL A 95 -2.74 10.75 -3.12
CA VAL A 95 -2.08 10.39 -1.85
C VAL A 95 -0.55 10.37 -1.99
N MET A 96 -0.02 9.91 -3.14
CA MET A 96 1.42 9.96 -3.42
C MET A 96 1.95 11.39 -3.45
N VAL A 97 1.33 12.27 -4.25
CA VAL A 97 1.79 13.67 -4.40
C VAL A 97 1.70 14.41 -3.07
N ILE A 98 0.59 14.27 -2.33
CA ILE A 98 0.44 14.94 -1.03
C ILE A 98 1.45 14.40 -0.01
N SER A 99 1.69 13.08 0.02
CA SER A 99 2.74 12.51 0.87
C SER A 99 4.12 13.02 0.49
N PHE A 100 4.48 13.09 -0.79
CA PHE A 100 5.78 13.62 -1.23
C PHE A 100 5.98 15.08 -0.83
N LEU A 101 4.93 15.90 -0.97
CA LEU A 101 4.97 17.29 -0.49
C LEU A 101 5.13 17.35 1.03
N ALA A 102 4.42 16.52 1.79
CA ALA A 102 4.56 16.44 3.24
C ALA A 102 5.98 16.01 3.65
N PHE A 103 6.53 14.97 3.03
CA PHE A 103 7.88 14.48 3.29
C PHE A 103 8.96 15.54 3.00
N ALA A 104 8.77 16.35 1.95
CA ALA A 104 9.71 17.41 1.58
C ALA A 104 9.59 18.66 2.49
N LEU A 105 8.36 19.06 2.86
CA LEU A 105 8.09 20.28 3.64
C LEU A 105 8.21 20.06 5.15
N LEU A 106 7.82 18.88 5.62
CA LEU A 106 7.89 18.44 7.01
C LEU A 106 8.57 17.05 7.07
N PRO A 107 9.90 16.98 6.94
CA PRO A 107 10.62 15.72 7.07
C PRO A 107 10.42 15.09 8.45
N VAL A 108 9.98 13.84 8.48
CA VAL A 108 9.76 13.06 9.72
C VAL A 108 10.60 11.79 9.66
N THR A 109 11.27 11.43 10.75
CA THR A 109 12.19 10.28 10.79
C THR A 109 11.86 9.24 11.86
N SER A 110 12.04 7.94 11.53
CA SER A 110 11.97 6.81 12.49
C SER A 110 13.35 6.36 12.97
N ARG A 111 14.42 7.14 12.77
CA ARG A 111 15.78 6.67 13.05
C ARG A 111 15.98 6.18 14.49
N ARG A 112 15.38 6.84 15.49
CA ARG A 112 15.42 6.38 16.90
C ARG A 112 14.27 5.44 17.28
N LEU A 113 13.26 5.28 16.42
CA LEU A 113 12.15 4.37 16.63
C LEU A 113 12.54 2.93 16.23
N ARG A 114 13.21 2.78 15.08
CA ARG A 114 13.59 1.49 14.50
C ARG A 114 14.45 0.68 15.47
N ALA A 115 14.24 -0.63 15.48
CA ALA A 115 15.08 -1.55 16.24
C ALA A 115 16.52 -1.56 15.69
N ASP A 116 17.50 -1.78 16.56
CA ASP A 116 18.89 -1.94 16.15
C ASP A 116 19.06 -3.23 15.31
N VAL A 117 19.46 -3.07 14.05
CA VAL A 117 19.66 -4.17 13.11
C VAL A 117 20.77 -5.11 13.57
N SER A 118 21.76 -4.62 14.34
CA SER A 118 22.84 -5.47 14.86
C SER A 118 22.36 -6.50 15.87
N GLY A 119 21.21 -6.25 16.52
CA GLY A 119 20.55 -7.19 17.44
C GLY A 119 19.59 -8.16 16.76
N LEU A 120 19.42 -8.09 15.43
CA LEU A 120 18.57 -9.00 14.68
C LEU A 120 19.35 -10.24 14.24
N ASP A 121 18.75 -11.40 14.41
CA ASP A 121 19.24 -12.70 13.97
C ASP A 121 18.80 -12.95 12.51
N PRO A 122 19.73 -12.85 11.53
CA PRO A 122 19.40 -13.02 10.12
C PRO A 122 19.00 -14.46 9.77
N ALA A 123 19.27 -15.46 10.63
CA ALA A 123 18.78 -16.84 10.42
C ALA A 123 17.28 -16.99 10.71
N ARG A 124 16.64 -15.98 11.31
CA ARG A 124 15.19 -15.96 11.56
C ARG A 124 14.48 -15.16 10.47
N PHE A 125 13.61 -15.83 9.72
CA PHE A 125 12.94 -15.25 8.55
C PHE A 125 12.28 -13.89 8.80
N SER A 126 11.55 -13.72 9.91
CA SER A 126 10.92 -12.43 10.23
C SER A 126 11.93 -11.32 10.56
N GLN A 127 13.04 -11.65 11.23
CA GLN A 127 14.07 -10.65 11.59
C GLN A 127 14.92 -10.28 10.38
N TRP A 128 15.22 -11.26 9.52
CA TRP A 128 15.78 -11.02 8.18
C TRP A 128 14.91 -10.05 7.37
N ALA A 129 13.59 -10.28 7.35
CA ALA A 129 12.66 -9.42 6.60
C ALA A 129 12.59 -7.99 7.16
N VAL A 130 12.66 -7.81 8.48
CA VAL A 130 12.76 -6.48 9.10
C VAL A 130 14.07 -5.79 8.69
N ALA A 131 15.20 -6.50 8.75
CA ALA A 131 16.49 -5.96 8.33
C ALA A 131 16.48 -5.56 6.84
N LEU A 132 15.89 -6.39 5.98
CA LEU A 132 15.71 -6.08 4.56
C LEU A 132 14.85 -4.83 4.36
N LEU A 133 13.70 -4.74 5.02
CA LEU A 133 12.84 -3.56 4.98
C LEU A 133 13.60 -2.30 5.39
N TYR A 134 14.32 -2.34 6.51
CA TYR A 134 15.04 -1.16 7.01
C TYR A 134 16.17 -0.71 6.08
N ARG A 135 16.72 -1.63 5.27
CA ARG A 135 17.71 -1.32 4.23
C ARG A 135 17.08 -0.71 2.98
N LEU A 136 15.93 -1.24 2.55
CA LEU A 136 15.27 -0.81 1.32
C LEU A 136 14.46 0.48 1.50
N ASP A 137 13.93 0.71 2.69
CA ASP A 137 13.06 1.84 2.99
C ASP A 137 13.78 2.89 3.85
N PRO A 138 14.11 4.08 3.31
CA PRO A 138 14.76 5.14 4.07
C PRO A 138 13.93 5.59 5.29
N PRO A 139 14.55 5.90 6.45
CA PRO A 139 13.84 6.31 7.65
C PRO A 139 13.41 7.79 7.60
N LEU A 140 12.97 8.32 6.45
CA LEU A 140 12.69 9.75 6.23
C LEU A 140 11.31 10.04 5.60
N ASN A 141 10.64 9.05 5.01
CA ASN A 141 9.36 9.19 4.32
C ASN A 141 8.19 8.74 5.22
N LEU A 142 8.04 9.36 6.40
CA LEU A 142 7.14 8.87 7.43
C LEU A 142 5.72 9.44 7.40
N PHE A 143 5.57 10.74 7.65
CA PHE A 143 4.26 11.36 7.88
C PHE A 143 3.73 12.04 6.60
N PRO A 144 2.50 11.73 6.15
CA PRO A 144 1.62 10.63 6.57
C PRO A 144 2.07 9.30 5.97
N SER A 145 1.64 8.16 6.55
CA SER A 145 2.02 6.84 6.06
C SER A 145 1.44 6.56 4.66
N LEU A 146 2.27 6.74 3.62
CA LEU A 146 1.90 6.56 2.23
C LEU A 146 1.45 5.12 1.93
N HIS A 147 2.18 4.12 2.43
CA HIS A 147 1.85 2.71 2.26
C HIS A 147 0.46 2.37 2.81
N LEU A 148 0.13 2.89 4.00
CA LEU A 148 -1.19 2.69 4.61
C LEU A 148 -2.28 3.44 3.84
N SER A 149 -2.00 4.65 3.33
CA SER A 149 -2.93 5.38 2.45
C SER A 149 -3.26 4.59 1.18
N ILE A 150 -2.25 4.04 0.50
CA ILE A 150 -2.43 3.23 -0.71
C ILE A 150 -3.26 1.98 -0.40
N ALA A 151 -2.92 1.24 0.66
CA ALA A 151 -3.67 0.05 1.06
C ALA A 151 -5.14 0.39 1.42
N ALA A 152 -5.39 1.52 2.07
CA ALA A 152 -6.73 1.99 2.40
C ALA A 152 -7.54 2.36 1.14
N ILE A 153 -6.93 3.08 0.17
CA ILE A 153 -7.57 3.36 -1.12
C ILE A 153 -7.87 2.06 -1.88
N ALA A 154 -6.96 1.08 -1.85
CA ALA A 154 -7.17 -0.25 -2.45
C ALA A 154 -8.40 -0.94 -1.83
N ALA A 155 -8.49 -0.97 -0.50
CA ALA A 155 -9.61 -1.55 0.22
C ALA A 155 -10.95 -0.86 -0.11
N LEU A 156 -10.96 0.48 -0.17
CA LEU A 156 -12.14 1.27 -0.53
C LEU A 156 -12.57 1.03 -2.00
N ALA A 157 -11.60 0.88 -2.91
CA ALA A 157 -11.85 0.53 -4.30
C ALA A 157 -12.47 -0.87 -4.43
N CYS A 158 -11.88 -1.85 -3.75
CA CYS A 158 -12.40 -3.20 -3.67
C CYS A 158 -13.79 -3.23 -3.06
N TRP A 159 -14.06 -2.44 -2.01
CA TRP A 159 -15.39 -2.30 -1.42
C TRP A 159 -16.46 -1.81 -2.39
N LYS A 160 -16.10 -0.81 -3.22
CA LYS A 160 -17.01 -0.27 -4.25
C LYS A 160 -17.30 -1.26 -5.37
N ALA A 161 -16.37 -2.18 -5.63
CA ALA A 161 -16.54 -3.22 -6.65
C ALA A 161 -17.21 -4.49 -6.10
N ASP A 162 -16.70 -5.03 -5.00
CA ASP A 162 -17.18 -6.23 -4.31
C ASP A 162 -17.04 -6.06 -2.78
N ARG A 163 -18.17 -5.95 -2.09
CA ARG A 163 -18.19 -5.65 -0.64
C ARG A 163 -17.48 -6.71 0.20
N ARG A 164 -17.54 -7.98 -0.20
CA ARG A 164 -16.88 -9.08 0.53
C ARG A 164 -15.37 -8.91 0.49
N THR A 165 -14.80 -8.71 -0.70
CA THR A 165 -13.36 -8.48 -0.86
C THR A 165 -12.94 -7.17 -0.19
N GLY A 166 -13.75 -6.11 -0.29
CA GLY A 166 -13.52 -4.86 0.43
C GLY A 166 -13.41 -5.02 1.94
N TRP A 167 -14.31 -5.79 2.57
CA TRP A 167 -14.21 -6.09 4.01
C TRP A 167 -12.91 -6.81 4.37
N LEU A 168 -12.53 -7.84 3.60
CA LEU A 168 -11.29 -8.58 3.84
C LEU A 168 -10.06 -7.68 3.73
N MET A 169 -10.04 -6.78 2.74
CA MET A 169 -8.96 -5.81 2.61
C MET A 169 -8.95 -4.78 3.73
N ALA A 170 -10.12 -4.35 4.21
CA ALA A 170 -10.21 -3.43 5.36
C ALA A 170 -9.64 -4.06 6.64
N VAL A 171 -9.86 -5.36 6.87
CA VAL A 171 -9.19 -6.11 7.95
C VAL A 171 -7.67 -6.09 7.75
N GLY A 172 -7.19 -6.33 6.53
CA GLY A 172 -5.77 -6.22 6.19
C GLY A 172 -5.20 -4.83 6.49
N VAL A 173 -5.91 -3.75 6.15
CA VAL A 173 -5.52 -2.36 6.44
C VAL A 173 -5.41 -2.12 7.96
N ALA A 174 -6.34 -2.66 8.76
CA ALA A 174 -6.26 -2.56 10.21
C ALA A 174 -5.03 -3.29 10.77
N LEU A 175 -4.74 -4.50 10.25
CA LEU A 175 -3.53 -5.25 10.62
C LEU A 175 -2.25 -4.52 10.22
N VAL A 176 -2.22 -3.89 9.04
CA VAL A 176 -1.12 -3.02 8.62
C VAL A 176 -0.95 -1.84 9.58
N GLY A 177 -2.04 -1.16 9.95
CA GLY A 177 -1.98 -0.01 10.86
C GLY A 177 -1.36 -0.37 12.22
N LEU A 178 -1.60 -1.59 12.71
CA LEU A 178 -0.95 -2.11 13.90
C LEU A 178 0.50 -2.54 13.65
N SER A 179 0.78 -3.15 12.49
CA SER A 179 2.11 -3.67 12.17
C SER A 179 3.13 -2.58 11.89
N ILE A 180 2.76 -1.45 11.27
CA ILE A 180 3.71 -0.34 11.06
C ILE A 180 4.30 0.18 12.38
N CYS A 181 3.52 0.12 13.47
CA CYS A 181 3.94 0.55 14.80
C CYS A 181 4.77 -0.54 15.50
N THR A 182 4.36 -1.81 15.41
CA THR A 182 5.04 -2.94 16.09
C THR A 182 6.28 -3.44 15.34
N VAL A 183 6.41 -3.18 14.04
CA VAL A 183 7.68 -3.27 13.27
C VAL A 183 8.58 -2.06 13.54
N LYS A 184 8.09 -1.04 14.26
CA LYS A 184 8.84 0.19 14.55
C LYS A 184 9.22 0.99 13.30
N GLN A 185 8.36 0.94 12.28
CA GLN A 185 8.56 1.66 11.02
C GLN A 185 7.99 3.08 11.07
N HIS A 186 6.80 3.23 11.66
CA HIS A 186 6.03 4.46 11.73
C HIS A 186 5.56 4.75 13.16
N PHE A 187 5.34 6.03 13.43
CA PHE A 187 4.59 6.48 14.59
C PHE A 187 3.08 6.26 14.37
N VAL A 188 2.32 6.15 15.46
CA VAL A 188 0.85 6.05 15.41
C VAL A 188 0.23 7.23 14.65
N LEU A 189 0.79 8.44 14.81
CA LEU A 189 0.35 9.62 14.09
C LEU A 189 0.47 9.47 12.57
N ASP A 190 1.53 8.82 12.08
CA ASP A 190 1.72 8.59 10.64
C ASP A 190 0.61 7.70 10.08
N GLY A 191 0.22 6.67 10.84
CA GLY A 191 -0.89 5.79 10.49
C GLY A 191 -2.23 6.53 10.44
N ILE A 192 -2.53 7.33 11.46
CA ILE A 192 -3.75 8.17 11.49
C ILE A 192 -3.76 9.13 10.31
N GLY A 193 -2.65 9.82 10.06
CA GLY A 193 -2.49 10.72 8.92
C GLY A 193 -2.69 10.01 7.58
N GLY A 194 -2.16 8.79 7.44
CA GLY A 194 -2.31 7.97 6.25
C GLY A 194 -3.77 7.58 5.96
N LEU A 195 -4.50 7.15 7.00
CA LEU A 195 -5.94 6.82 6.87
C LEU A 195 -6.79 8.06 6.59
N ALA A 196 -6.49 9.19 7.25
CA ALA A 196 -7.17 10.46 7.00
C ALA A 196 -6.98 10.93 5.55
N LEU A 197 -5.73 10.88 5.05
CA LEU A 197 -5.41 11.25 3.67
C LEU A 197 -6.13 10.35 2.66
N ALA A 198 -6.18 9.04 2.90
CA ALA A 198 -6.95 8.13 2.06
C ALA A 198 -8.46 8.44 2.09
N GLY A 199 -9.03 8.74 3.26
CA GLY A 199 -10.44 9.13 3.38
C GLY A 199 -10.77 10.42 2.60
N ILE A 200 -9.88 11.41 2.65
CA ILE A 200 -10.01 12.66 1.90
C ILE A 200 -9.93 12.39 0.39
N ALA A 201 -8.88 11.69 -0.07
CA ALA A 201 -8.70 11.37 -1.48
C ALA A 201 -9.89 10.54 -2.02
N TRP A 202 -10.37 9.56 -1.27
CA TRP A 202 -11.59 8.81 -1.58
C TRP A 202 -12.81 9.71 -1.74
N GLY A 203 -13.00 10.63 -0.80
CA GLY A 203 -14.10 11.61 -0.78
C GLY A 203 -14.20 12.41 -2.07
N PHE A 204 -13.06 12.90 -2.57
CA PHE A 204 -12.99 13.72 -3.78
C PHE A 204 -13.05 12.92 -5.09
N THR A 205 -12.69 11.64 -5.08
CA THR A 205 -12.47 10.88 -6.33
C THR A 205 -13.61 9.89 -6.64
N PHE A 206 -13.85 8.91 -5.77
CA PHE A 206 -14.77 7.80 -6.06
C PHE A 206 -15.78 7.47 -4.96
N ARG A 207 -15.91 8.30 -3.92
CA ARG A 207 -17.04 8.22 -2.98
C ARG A 207 -18.39 8.24 -3.70
N ASN A 208 -18.54 9.18 -4.64
CA ASN A 208 -19.77 9.40 -5.41
C ASN A 208 -19.89 8.52 -6.66
N TYR A 209 -18.96 7.59 -6.88
CA TYR A 209 -19.07 6.64 -7.98
C TYR A 209 -20.36 5.82 -7.85
N ARG A 210 -21.14 5.80 -8.93
CA ARG A 210 -22.35 5.01 -9.13
C ARG A 210 -22.19 4.22 -10.44
N PRO A 211 -22.33 2.89 -10.41
CA PRO A 211 -22.24 2.10 -11.63
C PRO A 211 -23.42 2.39 -12.57
N ALA A 212 -23.17 2.30 -13.87
CA ALA A 212 -24.26 2.33 -14.84
C ALA A 212 -25.14 1.07 -14.69
N GLU A 213 -26.39 1.16 -15.13
CA GLU A 213 -27.31 0.02 -15.09
C GLU A 213 -26.73 -1.16 -15.89
N GLY A 214 -26.70 -2.35 -15.27
CA GLY A 214 -26.09 -3.55 -15.86
C GLY A 214 -24.55 -3.57 -15.90
N GLU A 215 -23.85 -2.56 -15.38
CA GLU A 215 -22.39 -2.53 -15.38
C GLU A 215 -21.80 -3.58 -14.41
N ARG A 216 -20.88 -4.40 -14.93
CA ARG A 216 -20.06 -5.29 -14.09
C ARG A 216 -18.90 -4.53 -13.46
N VAL A 217 -19.07 -4.11 -12.21
CA VAL A 217 -18.07 -3.32 -11.47
C VAL A 217 -16.88 -4.16 -11.03
N ALA A 218 -17.12 -5.39 -10.58
CA ALA A 218 -16.08 -6.33 -10.16
C ALA A 218 -15.81 -7.40 -11.22
N TRP A 219 -14.61 -7.96 -11.16
CA TRP A 219 -14.32 -9.25 -11.79
C TRP A 219 -15.11 -10.36 -11.10
N SER A 220 -15.31 -11.49 -11.79
CA SER A 220 -15.84 -12.69 -11.13
C SER A 220 -14.84 -13.23 -10.10
N TRP A 221 -15.19 -14.32 -9.41
CA TRP A 221 -14.32 -15.01 -8.44
C TRP A 221 -12.88 -15.26 -8.94
N ARG A 222 -12.67 -15.35 -10.26
CA ARG A 222 -11.36 -15.50 -10.89
C ARG A 222 -10.41 -14.34 -10.55
N GLY A 223 -10.93 -13.13 -10.38
CA GLY A 223 -10.17 -11.95 -9.99
C GLY A 223 -9.56 -12.10 -8.60
N PRO A 224 -10.37 -12.22 -7.54
CA PRO A 224 -9.89 -12.51 -6.19
C PRO A 224 -9.01 -13.78 -6.11
N ALA A 225 -9.33 -14.84 -6.84
CA ALA A 225 -8.49 -16.04 -6.88
C ALA A 225 -7.08 -15.76 -7.47
N ALA A 226 -7.01 -14.98 -8.55
CA ALA A 226 -5.74 -14.54 -9.12
C ALA A 226 -4.96 -13.62 -8.18
N TYR A 227 -5.65 -12.77 -7.40
CA TYR A 227 -5.02 -11.97 -6.35
C TYR A 227 -4.42 -12.84 -5.23
N VAL A 228 -5.14 -13.88 -4.79
CA VAL A 228 -4.62 -14.84 -3.80
C VAL A 228 -3.40 -15.59 -4.34
N LEU A 229 -3.41 -15.99 -5.61
CA LEU A 229 -2.23 -16.59 -6.24
C LEU A 229 -1.06 -15.59 -6.29
N PHE A 230 -1.31 -14.34 -6.65
CA PHE A 230 -0.30 -13.28 -6.65
C PHE A 230 0.29 -13.05 -5.25
N LEU A 231 -0.54 -13.07 -4.21
CA LEU A 231 -0.08 -13.04 -2.82
C LEU A 231 0.81 -14.24 -2.50
N ALA A 232 0.36 -15.46 -2.78
CA ALA A 232 1.13 -16.67 -2.50
C ALA A 232 2.51 -16.63 -3.17
N VAL A 233 2.55 -16.27 -4.47
CA VAL A 233 3.81 -16.12 -5.22
C VAL A 233 4.71 -15.06 -4.60
N SER A 234 4.16 -13.91 -4.18
CA SER A 234 4.95 -12.82 -3.58
C SER A 234 5.62 -13.24 -2.27
N TYR A 235 4.90 -13.90 -1.36
CA TYR A 235 5.47 -14.37 -0.10
C TYR A 235 6.40 -15.58 -0.28
N SER A 236 6.09 -16.50 -1.20
CA SER A 236 6.99 -17.60 -1.56
C SER A 236 8.30 -17.08 -2.16
N ALA A 237 8.27 -16.05 -3.00
CA ALA A 237 9.47 -15.43 -3.54
C ALA A 237 10.34 -14.82 -2.43
N LEU A 238 9.75 -14.10 -1.46
CA LEU A 238 10.48 -13.58 -0.30
C LEU A 238 11.13 -14.69 0.53
N TYR A 239 10.41 -15.80 0.73
CA TYR A 239 10.95 -16.97 1.44
C TYR A 239 12.11 -17.62 0.69
N LEU A 240 12.01 -17.74 -0.63
CA LEU A 240 13.12 -18.25 -1.44
C LEU A 240 14.35 -17.33 -1.36
N VAL A 241 14.17 -16.02 -1.47
CA VAL A 241 15.28 -15.06 -1.32
C VAL A 241 15.93 -15.20 0.05
N PHE A 242 15.14 -15.37 1.11
CA PHE A 242 15.66 -15.66 2.45
C PHE A 242 16.53 -16.93 2.46
N CYS A 243 16.02 -18.06 1.94
CA CYS A 243 16.76 -19.33 1.88
C CYS A 243 18.09 -19.24 1.10
N PHE A 244 18.20 -18.37 0.09
CA PHE A 244 19.43 -18.18 -0.70
C PHE A 244 20.37 -17.11 -0.15
N SER A 245 19.93 -16.33 0.84
CA SER A 245 20.70 -15.23 1.44
C SER A 245 21.16 -15.51 2.87
N SER A 246 20.76 -16.65 3.45
CA SER A 246 21.04 -17.07 4.82
C SER A 246 21.95 -18.29 4.87
#